data_AF-A0A914ZAV0-F1
#
_entry.id   AF-A0A914ZAV0-F1
#
_cell.length_a   1.000
_cell.length_b   1.000
_cell.length_c   1.000
_cell.angle_alpha   90.00
_cell.angle_beta   90.00
_cell.angle_gamma   90.00
#
_symmetry.space_group_name_H-M   'P 1'
#
loop_
_entity.id
_entity.type
_entity.pdbx_description
1 polymer ?
#
loop_
_entity_poly.entity_id
_entity_poly.type
_entity_poly.pdbx_seq_one_letter_code
_entity_poly.pdbx_strand_id
1 'polypeptide(L)'
;MISRLTFFIFIFAGIFVTVNSLHIPGFVNGKPLREYLDNLLVPNSQVDIAGCPVQELWFTQIVDHFNPDDNSTWLQRYQLNDQFFDNATSEPIIFLMIGGEGTAEKKWVCWQNYTYMKMAAKHNARVIQLEHRFFGESYPIKTATGLGDIFGRFGKFH
;
A
#
# COMPACT_ATOMS: atom_id res chain seq x y z
N MET A 1 -50.60 -45.02 -15.04
CA MET A 1 -49.33 -45.42 -14.39
C MET A 1 -48.19 -44.63 -15.03
N ILE A 2 -47.85 -43.46 -14.47
CA ILE A 2 -46.64 -42.70 -14.79
C ILE A 2 -45.71 -42.94 -13.61
N SER A 3 -44.56 -43.58 -13.86
CA SER A 3 -43.65 -43.97 -12.78
C SER A 3 -43.06 -42.70 -12.13
N ARG A 4 -42.91 -42.71 -10.80
CA ARG A 4 -42.31 -41.60 -10.02
C ARG A 4 -40.85 -41.28 -10.40
N LEU A 5 -40.29 -41.95 -11.40
CA LEU A 5 -38.91 -41.77 -11.85
C LEU A 5 -38.77 -40.67 -12.93
N THR A 6 -39.81 -40.36 -13.69
CA THR A 6 -39.73 -39.31 -14.74
C THR A 6 -39.85 -37.88 -14.21
N PHE A 7 -40.32 -37.67 -12.97
CA PHE A 7 -40.44 -36.32 -12.40
C PHE A 7 -39.10 -35.78 -11.85
N PHE A 8 -38.19 -36.66 -11.43
CA PHE A 8 -36.88 -36.25 -10.88
C PHE A 8 -35.86 -35.88 -11.96
N ILE A 9 -36.00 -36.41 -13.18
CA ILE A 9 -35.07 -36.13 -14.28
C ILE A 9 -35.22 -34.67 -14.77
N PHE A 10 -36.40 -34.08 -14.66
CA PHE A 10 -36.62 -32.68 -15.04
C PHE A 10 -36.11 -31.67 -14.00
N ILE A 11 -35.99 -32.05 -12.71
CA ILE A 11 -35.43 -31.17 -11.68
C ILE A 11 -33.90 -31.06 -11.79
N PHE A 12 -33.21 -32.13 -12.21
CA PHE A 12 -31.77 -32.08 -12.44
C PHE A 12 -31.38 -31.42 -13.77
N ALA A 13 -32.20 -31.53 -14.81
CA ALA A 13 -31.96 -30.85 -16.08
C ALA A 13 -32.19 -29.32 -16.02
N GLY A 14 -33.01 -28.84 -15.07
CA GLY A 14 -33.31 -27.43 -14.87
C GLY A 14 -32.25 -26.62 -14.10
N ILE A 15 -31.26 -27.27 -13.48
CA ILE A 15 -30.14 -26.58 -12.80
C ILE A 15 -28.92 -26.40 -13.73
N PHE A 16 -28.90 -27.04 -14.90
CA PHE A 16 -27.75 -27.05 -15.81
C PHE A 16 -27.79 -26.01 -16.94
N VAL A 17 -28.69 -25.02 -16.86
CA VAL A 17 -28.81 -23.89 -17.79
C VAL A 17 -28.96 -22.65 -16.88
N THR A 18 -27.97 -21.78 -16.63
CA THR A 18 -26.90 -21.23 -17.45
C THR A 18 -25.71 -20.84 -16.54
N VAL A 19 -24.54 -21.48 -16.71
CA VAL A 19 -23.26 -20.89 -16.27
C VAL A 19 -22.60 -20.25 -17.49
N ASN A 20 -23.31 -19.34 -18.15
CA ASN A 20 -22.71 -18.55 -19.22
C ASN A 20 -22.07 -17.30 -18.58
N SER A 21 -20.78 -17.43 -18.32
CA SER A 21 -19.82 -16.34 -18.15
C SER A 21 -20.25 -15.23 -17.18
N LEU A 22 -20.14 -15.52 -15.87
CA LEU A 22 -19.84 -14.43 -14.93
C LEU A 22 -18.48 -13.86 -15.33
N HIS A 23 -18.47 -12.76 -16.08
CA HIS A 23 -17.25 -12.03 -16.41
C HIS A 23 -16.75 -11.36 -15.14
N ILE A 24 -15.91 -12.09 -14.41
CA ILE A 24 -15.26 -11.58 -13.22
C ILE A 24 -14.19 -10.59 -13.70
N PRO A 25 -14.31 -9.27 -13.41
CA PRO A 25 -13.35 -8.30 -13.88
C PRO A 25 -11.98 -8.64 -13.26
N GLY A 26 -10.96 -8.77 -14.10
CA GLY A 26 -9.60 -9.02 -13.62
C GLY A 26 -9.05 -7.87 -12.76
N PHE A 27 -9.59 -6.65 -12.97
CA PHE A 27 -9.20 -5.44 -12.28
C PHE A 27 -10.41 -4.59 -11.88
N VAL A 28 -10.38 -4.02 -10.67
CA VAL A 28 -11.35 -3.05 -10.16
C VAL A 28 -10.58 -1.86 -9.62
N ASN A 29 -10.88 -0.65 -10.09
CA ASN A 29 -10.17 0.59 -9.74
C ASN A 29 -8.64 0.49 -9.90
N GLY A 30 -8.18 -0.17 -10.98
CA GLY A 30 -6.75 -0.34 -11.28
C GLY A 30 -6.03 -1.41 -10.44
N LYS A 31 -6.71 -2.06 -9.49
CA LYS A 31 -6.16 -3.14 -8.67
C LYS A 31 -6.66 -4.49 -9.17
N PRO A 32 -5.81 -5.55 -9.15
CA PRO A 32 -6.27 -6.88 -9.51
C PRO A 32 -7.37 -7.32 -8.54
N LEU A 33 -8.44 -7.94 -9.04
CA LEU A 33 -9.57 -8.37 -8.21
C LEU A 33 -9.12 -9.31 -7.08
N ARG A 34 -8.06 -10.10 -7.30
CA ARG A 34 -7.47 -10.94 -6.25
C ARG A 34 -7.06 -10.14 -5.01
N GLU A 35 -6.52 -8.92 -5.16
CA GLU A 35 -6.19 -8.07 -4.02
C GLU A 35 -7.45 -7.66 -3.23
N TYR A 36 -8.56 -7.39 -3.92
CA TYR A 36 -9.84 -7.08 -3.25
C TYR A 36 -10.41 -8.31 -2.52
N LEU A 37 -10.31 -9.49 -3.12
CA LEU A 37 -10.71 -10.75 -2.49
C LEU A 37 -9.80 -11.09 -1.29
N ASP A 38 -8.49 -10.89 -1.42
CA ASP A 38 -7.53 -11.08 -0.34
C ASP A 38 -7.87 -10.17 0.85
N ASN A 39 -8.26 -8.90 0.62
CA ASN A 39 -8.68 -7.99 1.70
C ASN A 39 -10.02 -8.37 2.37
N LEU A 40 -10.90 -9.09 1.67
CA LEU A 40 -12.17 -9.58 2.23
C LEU A 40 -12.01 -10.90 2.98
N LEU A 41 -11.05 -11.74 2.55
CA LEU A 41 -10.83 -13.10 3.06
C LEU A 41 -9.71 -13.18 4.10
N VAL A 42 -8.76 -12.24 4.06
CA VAL A 42 -7.69 -12.07 5.06
C VAL A 42 -8.11 -10.92 5.96
N PRO A 43 -8.49 -11.19 7.23
CA PRO A 43 -8.65 -10.12 8.21
C PRO A 43 -7.37 -9.29 8.23
N ASN A 44 -7.50 -7.95 8.19
CA ASN A 44 -6.38 -7.01 8.23
C ASN A 44 -5.41 -7.26 9.42
N SER A 45 -5.84 -8.07 10.40
CA SER A 45 -5.07 -8.58 11.54
C SER A 45 -4.12 -9.76 11.24
N GLN A 46 -3.99 -10.23 10.00
CA GLN A 46 -3.11 -11.35 9.60
C GLN A 46 -2.12 -11.01 8.47
N VAL A 47 -2.00 -9.72 8.08
CA VAL A 47 -0.83 -9.32 7.28
C VAL A 47 0.36 -9.45 8.21
N ASP A 48 1.22 -10.45 7.97
CA ASP A 48 2.46 -10.67 8.74
C ASP A 48 3.46 -9.54 8.47
N ILE A 49 3.14 -8.37 9.04
CA ILE A 49 3.98 -7.17 9.10
C ILE A 49 4.82 -7.22 10.39
N ALA A 50 4.54 -8.18 11.29
CA ALA A 50 5.20 -8.34 12.56
C ALA A 50 6.65 -8.78 12.33
N GLY A 51 7.58 -7.81 12.36
CA GLY A 51 9.00 -8.03 12.10
C GLY A 51 9.53 -7.42 10.81
N CYS A 52 8.69 -6.74 10.03
CA CYS A 52 9.16 -5.94 8.90
C CYS A 52 10.11 -4.81 9.39
N PRO A 53 11.34 -4.71 8.85
CA PRO A 53 12.33 -3.73 9.30
C PRO A 53 12.09 -2.35 8.64
N VAL A 54 10.89 -1.80 8.86
CA VAL A 54 10.52 -0.47 8.36
C VAL A 54 11.05 0.62 9.28
N GLN A 55 11.78 1.57 8.68
CA GLN A 55 12.22 2.79 9.33
C GLN A 55 11.33 3.95 8.90
N GLU A 56 10.89 4.76 9.86
CA GLU A 56 10.16 6.01 9.60
C GLU A 56 11.14 7.17 9.67
N LEU A 57 11.20 7.95 8.60
CA LEU A 57 12.19 8.99 8.40
C LEU A 57 11.52 10.24 7.81
N TRP A 58 12.22 11.37 7.88
CA TRP A 58 11.74 12.66 7.40
C TRP A 58 12.82 13.34 6.57
N PHE A 59 12.44 13.95 5.46
CA PHE A 59 13.34 14.79 4.68
C PHE A 59 12.76 16.19 4.50
N THR A 60 13.64 17.16 4.34
CA THR A 60 13.26 18.57 4.18
C THR A 60 12.79 18.80 2.75
N GLN A 61 11.60 19.37 2.59
CA GLN A 61 11.00 19.68 1.31
C GLN A 61 10.56 21.15 1.25
N ILE A 62 10.61 21.76 0.07
CA ILE A 62 10.11 23.12 -0.15
C ILE A 62 8.58 23.12 -0.08
N VAL A 63 8.00 24.18 0.48
CA VAL A 63 6.54 24.33 0.57
C VAL A 63 5.96 24.63 -0.82
N ASP A 64 6.50 25.63 -1.51
CA ASP A 64 6.04 26.06 -2.83
C ASP A 64 7.15 25.94 -3.89
N HIS A 65 7.06 24.92 -4.74
CA HIS A 65 8.01 24.72 -5.85
C HIS A 65 7.76 25.66 -7.04
N PHE A 66 6.69 26.44 -7.03
CA PHE A 66 6.30 27.34 -8.11
C PHE A 66 6.63 28.82 -7.79
N ASN A 67 6.92 29.13 -6.53
CA ASN A 67 7.36 30.45 -6.10
C ASN A 67 8.84 30.42 -5.71
N PRO A 68 9.77 30.85 -6.58
CA PRO A 68 11.20 30.80 -6.28
C PRO A 68 11.63 31.76 -5.16
N ASP A 69 10.80 32.72 -4.79
CA ASP A 69 11.06 33.64 -3.68
C ASP A 69 10.65 33.05 -2.32
N ASP A 70 9.85 31.98 -2.33
CA ASP A 70 9.46 31.26 -1.11
C ASP A 70 10.46 30.15 -0.79
N ASN A 71 11.32 30.41 0.19
CA ASN A 71 12.29 29.45 0.72
C ASN A 71 11.78 28.68 1.93
N SER A 72 10.46 28.70 2.20
CA SER A 72 9.91 27.96 3.32
C SER A 72 9.97 26.45 3.09
N THR A 73 10.28 25.72 4.16
CA THR A 73 10.46 24.27 4.12
C THR A 73 9.62 23.56 5.18
N TRP A 74 9.34 22.29 4.94
CA TRP A 74 8.62 21.40 5.84
C TRP A 74 9.27 19.99 5.84
N LEU A 75 8.89 19.16 6.81
CA LEU A 75 9.37 17.78 6.91
C LEU A 75 8.35 16.83 6.26
N GLN A 76 8.74 16.18 5.18
CA GLN A 76 7.92 15.17 4.52
C GLN A 76 8.31 13.78 5.02
N ARG A 77 7.33 13.02 5.48
CA ARG A 77 7.54 11.67 6.00
C ARG A 77 7.76 10.69 4.85
N TYR A 78 8.65 9.73 5.08
CA TYR A 78 8.81 8.57 4.22
C TYR A 78 9.14 7.33 5.06
N GLN A 79 8.88 6.16 4.50
CA GLN A 79 9.22 4.88 5.09
C GLN A 79 10.28 4.19 4.24
N LEU A 80 11.25 3.56 4.89
CA LEU A 80 12.36 2.86 4.27
C LEU A 80 12.36 1.41 4.73
N ASN A 81 12.41 0.48 3.77
CA ASN A 81 12.60 -0.94 4.04
C ASN A 81 13.84 -1.46 3.28
N ASP A 82 14.82 -1.90 4.05
CA ASP A 82 16.11 -2.43 3.59
C ASP A 82 16.19 -3.96 3.65
N GLN A 83 15.08 -4.66 3.89
CA GLN A 83 15.03 -6.11 4.06
C GLN A 83 15.74 -6.89 2.94
N PHE A 84 15.69 -6.39 1.70
CA PHE A 84 16.30 -7.04 0.53
C PHE A 84 17.50 -6.28 -0.01
N PHE A 85 17.85 -5.13 0.55
CA PHE A 85 18.84 -4.26 -0.03
C PHE A 85 20.25 -4.83 0.15
N ASP A 86 20.94 -5.07 -0.97
CA ASP A 86 22.36 -5.41 -0.94
C ASP A 86 23.20 -4.12 -0.88
N ASN A 87 23.85 -3.88 0.26
CA ASN A 87 24.68 -2.71 0.47
C ASN A 87 26.13 -2.88 -0.02
N ALA A 88 26.50 -4.05 -0.54
CA ALA A 88 27.84 -4.34 -1.03
C ALA A 88 28.01 -4.02 -2.54
N THR A 89 26.92 -3.83 -3.27
CA THR A 89 26.97 -3.46 -4.70
C THR A 89 27.31 -1.97 -4.89
N SER A 90 28.06 -1.67 -5.95
CA SER A 90 28.31 -0.29 -6.38
C SER A 90 27.10 0.35 -7.07
N GLU A 91 26.10 -0.44 -7.45
CA GLU A 91 24.92 0.01 -8.20
C GLU A 91 23.63 -0.33 -7.42
N PRO A 92 23.22 0.52 -6.46
CA PRO A 92 22.04 0.25 -5.65
C PRO A 92 20.74 0.46 -6.44
N ILE A 93 19.82 -0.51 -6.34
CA ILE A 93 18.48 -0.40 -6.93
C ILE A 93 17.49 0.08 -5.86
N ILE A 94 16.64 1.03 -6.22
CA ILE A 94 15.61 1.60 -5.34
C ILE A 94 14.25 1.50 -6.03
N PHE A 95 13.27 0.96 -5.33
CA PHE A 95 11.86 1.07 -5.71
C PHE A 95 11.17 2.13 -4.87
N LEU A 96 10.68 3.18 -5.54
CA LEU A 96 9.94 4.27 -4.93
C LEU A 96 8.44 4.07 -5.14
N MET A 97 7.72 3.93 -4.03
CA MET A 97 6.26 3.96 -3.96
C MET A 97 5.83 5.38 -3.56
N ILE A 98 5.00 6.01 -4.38
CA ILE A 98 4.41 7.32 -4.07
C ILE A 98 3.05 7.08 -3.45
N GLY A 99 2.86 7.56 -2.22
CA GLY A 99 1.58 7.47 -1.52
C GLY A 99 0.45 8.16 -2.29
N GLY A 100 -0.77 7.63 -2.13
CA GLY A 100 -2.00 8.27 -2.61
C GLY A 100 -2.62 9.18 -1.54
N GLU A 101 -3.94 9.22 -1.52
CA GLU A 101 -4.75 10.09 -0.65
C GLU A 101 -4.93 9.52 0.77
N GLY A 102 -3.84 9.19 1.45
CA GLY A 102 -3.92 8.67 2.82
C GLY A 102 -2.57 8.55 3.52
N THR A 103 -2.62 8.25 4.81
CA THR A 103 -1.45 7.99 5.64
C THR A 103 -0.61 6.85 5.04
N ALA A 104 0.71 7.03 4.98
CA ALA A 104 1.65 5.98 4.59
C ALA A 104 1.66 4.86 5.65
N GLU A 105 0.80 3.87 5.44
CA GLU A 105 0.70 2.66 6.25
C GLU A 105 1.84 1.68 5.96
N LYS A 106 2.40 1.08 7.01
CA LYS A 106 3.53 0.13 6.92
C LYS A 106 3.28 -1.03 5.95
N LYS A 107 2.02 -1.45 5.75
CA LYS A 107 1.65 -2.56 4.85
C LYS A 107 2.24 -2.38 3.45
N TRP A 108 2.35 -1.15 2.96
CA TRP A 108 2.83 -0.86 1.62
C TRP A 108 4.31 -1.23 1.44
N VAL A 109 5.14 -1.01 2.44
CA VAL A 109 6.55 -1.40 2.39
C VAL A 109 6.84 -2.75 3.04
N CYS A 110 5.86 -3.40 3.64
CA CYS A 110 6.07 -4.64 4.40
C CYS A 110 5.39 -5.87 3.79
N TRP A 111 4.28 -5.70 3.06
CA TRP A 111 3.55 -6.84 2.53
C TRP A 111 4.23 -7.35 1.26
N GLN A 112 4.97 -8.44 1.39
CA GLN A 112 5.76 -9.05 0.32
C GLN A 112 4.93 -9.52 -0.89
N ASN A 113 3.60 -9.55 -0.77
CA ASN A 113 2.72 -9.94 -1.86
C ASN A 113 2.58 -8.88 -2.95
N TYR A 114 2.88 -7.61 -2.65
CA TYR A 114 2.90 -6.54 -3.64
C TYR A 114 3.98 -6.78 -4.70
N THR A 115 3.66 -6.44 -5.95
CA THR A 115 4.55 -6.68 -7.10
C THR A 115 5.91 -6.03 -6.91
N TYR A 116 5.98 -4.78 -6.46
CA TYR A 116 7.24 -4.08 -6.24
C TYR A 116 8.05 -4.65 -5.07
N MET A 117 7.40 -5.24 -4.06
CA MET A 117 8.10 -5.96 -2.98
C MET A 117 8.71 -7.27 -3.49
N LYS A 118 8.00 -8.02 -4.35
CA LYS A 118 8.55 -9.20 -5.03
C LYS A 118 9.73 -8.85 -5.94
N MET A 119 9.61 -7.73 -6.65
CA MET A 119 10.72 -7.22 -7.46
C MET A 119 11.89 -6.79 -6.58
N ALA A 120 11.64 -6.18 -5.41
CA ALA A 120 12.69 -5.78 -4.49
C ALA A 120 13.52 -6.98 -4.02
N ALA A 121 12.84 -8.06 -3.62
CA ALA A 121 13.48 -9.32 -3.27
C ALA A 121 14.28 -9.93 -4.44
N LYS A 122 13.74 -9.86 -5.66
CA LYS A 122 14.41 -10.41 -6.85
C LYS A 122 15.66 -9.63 -7.27
N HIS A 123 15.66 -8.32 -7.05
CA HIS A 123 16.69 -7.40 -7.54
C HIS A 123 17.58 -6.83 -6.42
N ASN A 124 17.48 -7.39 -5.22
CA ASN A 124 18.16 -6.88 -4.02
C ASN A 124 17.99 -5.37 -3.81
N ALA A 125 16.77 -4.88 -4.03
CA ALA A 125 16.47 -3.46 -4.03
C ALA A 125 16.01 -2.96 -2.65
N ARG A 126 16.31 -1.71 -2.38
CA ARG A 126 15.72 -0.93 -1.29
C ARG A 126 14.32 -0.48 -1.67
N VAL A 127 13.38 -0.50 -0.73
CA VAL A 127 12.03 0.02 -0.95
C VAL A 127 11.82 1.28 -0.13
N ILE A 128 11.34 2.33 -0.79
CA ILE A 128 11.00 3.60 -0.16
C ILE A 128 9.53 3.90 -0.46
N GLN A 129 8.76 4.24 0.56
CA GLN A 129 7.44 4.83 0.41
C GLN A 129 7.48 6.29 0.81
N LEU A 130 7.13 7.17 -0.12
CA LEU A 130 6.99 8.59 0.10
C LEU A 130 5.54 8.89 0.51
N GLU A 131 5.31 9.51 1.66
CA GLU A 131 3.97 9.97 2.02
C GLU A 131 3.59 11.19 1.20
N HIS A 132 2.38 11.19 0.65
CA HIS A 132 1.90 12.32 -0.13
C HIS A 132 1.70 13.55 0.77
N ARG A 133 2.05 14.74 0.25
CA ARG A 133 1.81 15.98 0.98
C ARG A 133 0.32 16.17 1.31
N PHE A 134 0.04 16.72 2.48
CA PHE A 134 -1.29 16.92 3.09
C PHE A 134 -1.98 15.65 3.62
N PHE A 135 -1.26 14.53 3.74
CA PHE A 135 -1.78 13.29 4.32
C PHE A 135 -0.89 12.79 5.45
N GLY A 136 -1.48 12.01 6.36
CA GLY A 136 -0.77 11.38 7.47
C GLY A 136 -0.05 12.36 8.38
N GLU A 137 1.28 12.31 8.41
CA GLU A 137 2.13 13.22 9.20
C GLU A 137 2.79 14.29 8.31
N SER A 138 2.45 14.31 7.01
CA SER A 138 3.14 15.10 6.00
C SER A 138 2.38 16.39 5.65
N TYR A 139 2.35 17.34 6.59
CA TYR A 139 1.65 18.62 6.41
C TYR A 139 2.61 19.81 6.23
N PRO A 140 2.59 20.50 5.06
CA PRO A 140 3.45 21.66 4.79
C PRO A 140 2.95 22.97 5.45
N ILE A 141 1.82 22.94 6.16
CA ILE A 141 1.24 24.12 6.79
C ILE A 141 1.65 24.12 8.26
N LYS A 142 2.30 25.20 8.72
CA LYS A 142 2.40 25.49 10.15
C LYS A 142 0.99 25.79 10.64
N THR A 143 0.36 24.87 11.36
CA THR A 143 -0.95 25.14 11.97
C THR A 143 -0.81 26.41 12.80
N ALA A 144 -1.63 27.43 12.54
CA ALA A 144 -1.62 28.71 13.26
C ALA A 144 -2.15 28.61 14.70
N THR A 145 -2.00 27.45 15.32
CA THR A 145 -2.31 27.17 16.72
C THR A 145 -1.05 26.57 17.32
N GLY A 146 -0.52 27.19 18.37
CA GLY A 146 0.72 26.83 19.07
C GLY A 146 0.70 25.45 19.78
N LEU A 147 0.16 24.43 19.12
CA LEU A 147 0.15 23.03 19.52
C LEU A 147 0.87 22.13 18.50
N GLY A 148 1.12 22.61 17.26
CA GLY A 148 1.88 21.87 16.23
C GLY A 148 3.39 21.79 16.50
N ASP A 149 3.94 22.78 17.22
CA ASP A 149 5.35 22.78 17.65
C ASP A 149 5.66 21.72 18.73
N ILE A 150 4.64 21.08 19.28
CA ILE A 150 4.79 20.06 20.32
C ILE A 150 5.06 18.69 19.70
N PHE A 151 4.44 18.37 18.56
CA PHE A 151 4.60 17.06 17.92
C PHE A 151 5.86 16.97 17.02
N GLY A 152 6.30 18.08 16.44
CA GLY A 152 7.57 18.15 15.69
C GLY A 152 8.83 18.16 16.56
N ARG A 153 8.70 18.28 17.90
CA ARG A 153 9.84 18.38 18.84
C ARG A 153 10.08 17.10 19.65
N PHE A 154 9.28 16.04 19.47
CA PHE A 154 9.52 14.73 20.10
C PHE A 154 10.38 13.78 19.27
N GLY A 155 11.17 14.31 18.33
CA GLY A 155 12.41 13.64 17.94
C GLY A 155 13.51 13.92 18.96
N LYS A 156 13.56 13.21 20.10
CA LYS A 156 14.80 13.05 20.90
C LYS A 156 14.74 12.06 22.09
N PHE A 157 15.76 11.20 22.13
CA PHE A 157 16.26 10.29 23.20
C PHE A 157 15.40 9.02 23.41
N HIS A 158 15.86 7.79 23.14
CA HIS A 158 17.17 7.15 23.25
C HIS A 158 17.40 6.08 22.18
#